data_AF-A0A2D5Q805-F1
#
_entry.id   AF-A0A2D5Q805-F1
#
_cell.length_a   1.000
_cell.length_b   1.000
_cell.length_c   1.000
_cell.angle_alpha   90.00
_cell.angle_beta   90.00
_cell.angle_gamma   90.00
#
_symmetry.space_group_name_H-M   'P 1'
#
loop_
_entity.id
_entity.type
_entity.pdbx_description
1 polymer ?
#
loop_
_entity_poly.entity_id
_entity_poly.type
_entity_poly.pdbx_seq_one_letter_code
_entity_poly.pdbx_strand_id
1 'polypeptide(L)'
;YSNPDENWTVDDGADALPNNPTQWLDGDGDGYGDASDGQSPDSCPWEFGTSTKAVSVDANSTTGYVAIPSFGCLDEDGDGWVDRTESPLMDIDPNEHFDGDGDGVGSNSDYDDTKGFIQTEQDHCLNDKNDTSEACMGWNDPAYQAYLSSVEEGTLVLGYNAWNTTKNENPGGNSETLVDEDTLNQVIMVGLVAFVGLTALILGVAFIMNRRKMAATNKEYGGVAPGASTNASLEALEGRGGMSADGGIIADASWDDDVAQLDFTEDDGFDDMAIKSDDAPAEAESMTYEEESMEAIAGVGAEPTPEPVDETPAMPAEAPPLPEDGLPDGWTMDQWRWYGHEWLAKYGKN
;
A
#
# COMPACT_ATOMS: atom_id res chain seq x y z
N TYR A 1 -16.49 26.73 17.26
CA TYR A 1 -15.28 27.44 16.83
C TYR A 1 -15.69 28.57 15.90
N SER A 2 -14.88 29.62 15.78
CA SER A 2 -15.16 30.80 14.96
C SER A 2 -14.16 30.87 13.82
N ASN A 3 -14.62 31.08 12.59
CA ASN A 3 -13.73 31.18 11.44
C ASN A 3 -12.74 32.36 11.60
N PRO A 4 -11.52 32.25 11.05
CA PRO A 4 -10.54 33.33 11.07
C PRO A 4 -10.99 34.48 10.18
N ASP A 5 -10.69 35.71 10.61
CA ASP A 5 -10.91 36.94 9.85
C ASP A 5 -9.68 37.87 9.92
N GLU A 6 -9.74 39.08 9.34
CA GLU A 6 -8.61 40.02 9.31
C GLU A 6 -8.12 40.45 10.70
N ASN A 7 -8.94 40.29 11.75
CA ASN A 7 -8.67 40.77 13.10
C ASN A 7 -8.66 39.66 14.17
N TRP A 8 -9.03 38.44 13.81
CA TRP A 8 -9.07 37.25 14.65
C TRP A 8 -8.43 36.08 13.90
N THR A 9 -7.14 35.84 14.15
CA THR A 9 -6.37 34.79 13.46
C THR A 9 -6.40 33.47 14.23
N VAL A 10 -5.82 32.41 13.63
CA VAL A 10 -5.63 31.12 14.32
C VAL A 10 -4.83 31.29 15.61
N ASP A 11 -3.80 32.14 15.61
CA ASP A 11 -3.00 32.48 16.80
C ASP A 11 -3.85 33.14 17.92
N ASP A 12 -4.92 33.85 17.55
CA ASP A 12 -5.86 34.45 18.51
C ASP A 12 -6.87 33.43 19.06
N GLY A 13 -6.94 32.22 18.50
CA GLY A 13 -7.90 31.17 18.84
C GLY A 13 -9.06 31.04 17.86
N ALA A 14 -8.90 31.50 16.62
CA ALA A 14 -9.80 31.14 15.53
C ALA A 14 -9.71 29.65 15.19
N ASP A 15 -10.73 29.15 14.51
CA ASP A 15 -10.77 27.81 13.93
C ASP A 15 -9.67 27.66 12.87
N ALA A 16 -8.73 26.74 13.10
CA ALA A 16 -7.63 26.49 12.19
C ALA A 16 -8.07 25.78 10.90
N LEU A 17 -9.12 24.95 10.96
CA LEU A 17 -9.67 24.21 9.82
C LEU A 17 -11.17 24.48 9.60
N PRO A 18 -11.57 25.70 9.17
CA PRO A 18 -12.99 26.08 9.02
C PRO A 18 -13.80 25.21 8.05
N ASN A 19 -13.13 24.50 7.14
CA ASN A 19 -13.75 23.63 6.15
C ASN A 19 -14.00 22.21 6.69
N ASN A 20 -13.39 21.83 7.81
CA ASN A 20 -13.56 20.54 8.44
C ASN A 20 -14.24 20.72 9.80
N PRO A 21 -15.56 20.50 9.93
CA PRO A 21 -16.28 20.78 11.18
C PRO A 21 -15.87 19.89 12.35
N THR A 22 -15.08 18.84 12.10
CA THR A 22 -14.57 17.91 13.12
C THR A 22 -13.16 18.25 13.59
N GLN A 23 -12.50 19.21 12.93
CA GLN A 23 -11.16 19.68 13.24
C GLN A 23 -11.19 21.19 13.43
N TRP A 24 -10.53 21.72 14.46
CA TRP A 24 -10.59 23.15 14.76
C TRP A 24 -9.30 23.75 15.30
N LEU A 25 -8.32 22.89 15.57
CA LEU A 25 -7.02 23.21 16.12
C LEU A 25 -5.98 22.52 15.23
N ASP A 26 -4.90 23.24 14.94
CA ASP A 26 -3.74 22.81 14.16
C ASP A 26 -2.53 23.43 14.87
N GLY A 27 -1.82 22.63 15.66
CA GLY A 27 -0.81 23.10 16.61
C GLY A 27 0.48 23.56 15.93
N ASP A 28 0.85 22.94 14.82
CA ASP A 28 2.09 23.16 14.09
C ASP A 28 1.90 23.77 12.69
N GLY A 29 0.65 23.90 12.23
CA GLY A 29 0.27 24.63 11.03
C GLY A 29 0.44 23.82 9.75
N ASP A 30 0.40 22.50 9.82
CA ASP A 30 0.60 21.60 8.69
C ASP A 30 -0.66 21.31 7.87
N GLY A 31 -1.82 21.74 8.38
CA GLY A 31 -3.12 21.57 7.75
C GLY A 31 -3.85 20.29 8.13
N TYR A 32 -3.32 19.50 9.05
CA TYR A 32 -4.01 18.43 9.76
C TYR A 32 -4.49 18.93 11.13
N GLY A 33 -5.54 18.32 11.66
CA GLY A 33 -6.19 18.81 12.87
C GLY A 33 -5.89 17.97 14.10
N ASP A 34 -5.57 18.60 15.22
CA ASP A 34 -5.17 17.95 16.48
C ASP A 34 -6.32 17.21 17.18
N ALA A 35 -7.57 17.38 16.75
CA ALA A 35 -8.71 16.77 17.42
C ALA A 35 -8.71 15.27 17.14
N SER A 36 -8.29 14.47 18.13
CA SER A 36 -8.16 13.01 18.02
C SER A 36 -9.44 12.24 17.64
N ASP A 37 -10.62 12.81 17.89
CA ASP A 37 -11.92 12.26 17.49
C ASP A 37 -12.42 12.82 16.15
N GLY A 38 -11.67 13.72 15.54
CA GLY A 38 -11.97 14.34 14.26
C GLY A 38 -11.62 13.45 13.06
N GLN A 39 -11.98 13.94 11.87
CA GLN A 39 -11.61 13.30 10.62
C GLN A 39 -10.12 13.50 10.36
N SER A 40 -9.40 12.42 10.05
CA SER A 40 -7.96 12.41 9.75
C SER A 40 -7.16 13.25 10.76
N PRO A 41 -7.19 12.84 12.05
CA PRO A 41 -6.49 13.59 13.08
C PRO A 41 -5.00 13.56 12.82
N ASP A 42 -4.35 14.69 13.14
CA ASP A 42 -2.92 14.77 13.14
C ASP A 42 -2.33 13.80 14.17
N SER A 43 -1.41 12.98 13.70
CA SER A 43 -0.67 11.98 14.47
C SER A 43 0.58 12.58 15.12
N CYS A 44 0.98 13.79 14.71
CA CYS A 44 2.09 14.56 15.23
C CYS A 44 1.76 16.04 15.53
N PRO A 45 0.88 16.34 16.51
CA PRO A 45 0.36 17.72 16.80
C PRO A 45 1.37 18.84 17.11
N TRP A 46 2.67 18.54 17.12
CA TRP A 46 3.75 19.45 17.49
C TRP A 46 4.90 19.43 16.49
N GLU A 47 4.76 18.72 15.38
CA GLU A 47 5.80 18.52 14.39
C GLU A 47 5.17 18.58 13.00
N PHE A 48 5.36 19.73 12.34
CA PHE A 48 4.85 19.96 11.00
C PHE A 48 5.24 18.84 10.04
N GLY A 49 4.25 18.29 9.33
CA GLY A 49 4.48 17.21 8.39
C GLY A 49 3.42 17.06 7.30
N THR A 50 3.73 16.25 6.29
CA THR A 50 2.82 15.99 5.16
C THR A 50 2.43 14.53 5.00
N SER A 51 2.92 13.66 5.90
CA SER A 51 2.62 12.24 5.87
C SER A 51 1.12 11.94 5.91
N THR A 52 0.77 10.76 5.40
CA THR A 52 -0.60 10.24 5.32
C THR A 52 -0.72 8.80 5.83
N LYS A 53 0.40 8.09 5.93
CA LYS A 53 0.50 6.68 6.32
C LYS A 53 1.78 6.45 7.10
N ALA A 54 1.79 5.49 8.01
CA ALA A 54 2.97 5.06 8.75
C ALA A 54 3.16 3.54 8.60
N VAL A 55 4.41 3.11 8.63
CA VAL A 55 4.78 1.70 8.57
C VAL A 55 4.58 1.09 9.96
N SER A 56 3.83 -0.02 10.02
CA SER A 56 3.70 -0.85 11.22
C SER A 56 4.16 -2.25 10.89
N VAL A 57 5.18 -2.75 11.59
CA VAL A 57 5.69 -4.11 11.40
C VAL A 57 4.63 -5.14 11.81
N ASP A 58 4.36 -6.10 10.92
CA ASP A 58 3.46 -7.22 11.17
C ASP A 58 4.05 -8.49 10.55
N ALA A 59 4.49 -9.42 11.42
CA ALA A 59 5.08 -10.69 11.01
C ALA A 59 4.11 -11.63 10.27
N ASN A 60 2.80 -11.37 10.33
CA ASN A 60 1.80 -12.13 9.56
C ASN A 60 1.54 -11.54 8.17
N SER A 61 2.05 -10.33 7.90
CA SER A 61 1.96 -9.72 6.57
C SER A 61 2.93 -10.39 5.61
N THR A 62 2.52 -10.56 4.36
CA THR A 62 3.40 -11.11 3.30
C THR A 62 4.62 -10.23 3.04
N THR A 63 4.49 -8.92 3.23
CA THR A 63 5.57 -7.94 3.05
C THR A 63 6.31 -7.62 4.36
N GLY A 64 5.94 -8.23 5.48
CA GLY A 64 6.51 -7.92 6.81
C GLY A 64 5.99 -6.65 7.49
N TYR A 65 5.19 -5.83 6.80
CA TYR A 65 4.59 -4.62 7.36
C TYR A 65 3.15 -4.41 6.86
N VAL A 66 2.45 -3.49 7.53
CA VAL A 66 1.12 -2.98 7.14
C VAL A 66 1.12 -1.45 7.19
N ALA A 67 0.38 -0.84 6.27
CA ALA A 67 0.16 0.60 6.25
C ALA A 67 -0.94 0.97 7.27
N ILE A 68 -0.63 1.83 8.23
CA ILE A 68 -1.61 2.44 9.13
C ILE A 68 -1.80 3.93 8.79
N PRO A 69 -3.01 4.49 8.92
CA PRO A 69 -3.20 5.92 8.70
C PRO A 69 -2.42 6.71 9.75
N SER A 70 -1.59 7.65 9.30
CA SER A 70 -0.83 8.57 10.14
C SER A 70 -0.69 9.87 9.37
N PHE A 71 -1.40 10.90 9.81
CA PHE A 71 -1.43 12.19 9.12
C PHE A 71 -0.56 13.20 9.88
N GLY A 72 0.06 14.14 9.19
CA GLY A 72 0.71 15.32 9.77
C GLY A 72 2.08 15.11 10.45
N CYS A 73 2.66 13.92 10.34
CA CYS A 73 4.04 13.69 10.76
C CYS A 73 5.06 14.00 9.65
N LEU A 74 6.32 14.20 10.04
CA LEU A 74 7.46 14.44 9.15
C LEU A 74 7.55 13.38 8.02
N ASP A 75 7.82 13.87 6.81
CA ASP A 75 7.82 13.18 5.52
C ASP A 75 8.84 13.94 4.63
N GLU A 76 10.13 13.60 4.74
CA GLU A 76 11.25 14.35 4.15
C GLU A 76 11.30 14.22 2.62
N ASP A 77 10.94 13.06 2.10
CA ASP A 77 10.97 12.74 0.68
C ASP A 77 9.64 12.96 -0.06
N GLY A 78 8.55 13.12 0.70
CA GLY A 78 7.22 13.50 0.19
C GLY A 78 6.44 12.35 -0.43
N ASP A 79 6.76 11.10 -0.13
CA ASP A 79 6.00 9.95 -0.59
C ASP A 79 4.75 9.67 0.27
N GLY A 80 4.66 10.38 1.41
CA GLY A 80 3.56 10.36 2.34
C GLY A 80 3.65 9.30 3.42
N TRP A 81 4.74 8.53 3.53
CA TRP A 81 5.05 7.76 4.73
C TRP A 81 5.58 8.67 5.84
N VAL A 82 5.75 8.12 7.04
CA VAL A 82 6.33 8.88 8.16
C VAL A 82 7.77 8.43 8.33
N ASP A 83 8.72 9.34 8.14
CA ASP A 83 10.17 9.05 8.19
C ASP A 83 10.56 8.22 9.42
N ARG A 84 10.05 8.61 10.60
CA ARG A 84 10.40 7.94 11.87
C ARG A 84 9.94 6.48 11.97
N THR A 85 9.00 6.08 11.12
CA THR A 85 8.45 4.72 11.08
C THR A 85 9.04 3.88 9.96
N GLU A 86 9.71 4.51 9.02
CA GLU A 86 10.35 3.85 7.89
C GLU A 86 11.65 3.17 8.30
N SER A 87 12.12 2.27 7.44
CA SER A 87 13.43 1.64 7.63
C SER A 87 14.55 2.66 7.37
N PRO A 88 15.76 2.43 7.91
CA PRO A 88 16.88 3.34 7.73
C PRO A 88 17.19 3.60 6.25
N LEU A 89 17.44 4.86 5.87
CA LEU A 89 17.74 5.31 4.50
C LEU A 89 16.56 5.29 3.53
N MET A 90 15.37 4.93 3.98
CA MET A 90 14.15 4.99 3.17
C MET A 90 13.54 6.39 3.19
N ASP A 91 13.73 7.13 4.29
CA ASP A 91 13.31 8.53 4.52
C ASP A 91 13.84 9.57 3.50
N ILE A 92 14.68 9.14 2.56
CA ILE A 92 15.30 9.97 1.53
C ILE A 92 14.96 9.52 0.10
N ASP A 93 14.40 8.32 -0.09
CA ASP A 93 14.01 7.79 -1.39
C ASP A 93 12.48 7.66 -1.45
N PRO A 94 11.78 8.55 -2.20
CA PRO A 94 10.32 8.55 -2.27
C PRO A 94 9.67 7.29 -2.86
N ASN A 95 10.49 6.32 -3.26
CA ASN A 95 10.02 5.05 -3.76
C ASN A 95 10.11 3.96 -2.71
N GLU A 96 10.82 4.14 -1.60
CA GLU A 96 11.10 3.09 -0.62
C GLU A 96 10.69 3.55 0.77
N HIS A 97 10.20 2.63 1.59
CA HIS A 97 9.69 2.98 2.94
C HIS A 97 9.87 1.85 3.97
N PHE A 98 10.20 0.64 3.50
CA PHE A 98 10.43 -0.51 4.36
C PHE A 98 11.51 -1.39 3.74
N ASP A 99 12.49 -1.74 4.57
CA ASP A 99 13.57 -2.69 4.30
C ASP A 99 13.47 -3.79 5.37
N GLY A 100 13.05 -4.98 4.91
CA GLY A 100 12.73 -6.13 5.74
C GLY A 100 13.94 -6.93 6.22
N ASP A 101 15.05 -6.93 5.48
CA ASP A 101 16.26 -7.69 5.81
C ASP A 101 17.46 -6.81 6.20
N GLY A 102 17.32 -5.49 6.10
CA GLY A 102 18.22 -4.49 6.65
C GLY A 102 19.47 -4.27 5.79
N ASP A 103 19.40 -4.52 4.50
CA ASP A 103 20.53 -4.39 3.59
C ASP A 103 20.67 -3.01 2.94
N GLY A 104 19.72 -2.12 3.22
CA GLY A 104 19.67 -0.74 2.76
C GLY A 104 19.00 -0.56 1.40
N VAL A 105 18.37 -1.61 0.85
CA VAL A 105 17.47 -1.55 -0.31
C VAL A 105 16.05 -1.81 0.16
N GLY A 106 15.10 -0.97 -0.24
CA GLY A 106 13.70 -1.18 0.11
C GLY A 106 13.14 -2.48 -0.45
N SER A 107 12.25 -3.13 0.31
CA SER A 107 11.61 -4.41 -0.05
C SER A 107 10.71 -4.36 -1.30
N ASN A 108 10.53 -3.19 -1.91
CA ASN A 108 9.83 -3.05 -3.19
C ASN A 108 10.78 -3.01 -4.39
N SER A 109 12.05 -2.65 -4.17
CA SER A 109 13.13 -2.68 -5.17
C SER A 109 13.98 -3.93 -5.04
N ASP A 110 14.07 -4.49 -3.84
CA ASP A 110 14.82 -5.70 -3.54
C ASP A 110 14.25 -6.92 -4.27
N TYR A 111 15.15 -7.81 -4.69
CA TYR A 111 14.79 -9.06 -5.35
C TYR A 111 14.32 -10.13 -4.35
N ASP A 112 14.94 -10.19 -3.16
CA ASP A 112 14.61 -11.18 -2.13
C ASP A 112 14.69 -10.58 -0.72
N ASP A 113 13.55 -10.04 -0.26
CA ASP A 113 13.32 -9.43 1.07
C ASP A 113 13.67 -10.31 2.29
N THR A 114 14.13 -11.55 2.07
CA THR A 114 14.56 -12.47 3.14
C THR A 114 16.07 -12.60 3.24
N LYS A 115 16.82 -12.11 2.25
CA LYS A 115 18.27 -12.30 2.15
C LYS A 115 18.95 -11.01 1.68
N GLY A 116 19.48 -10.26 2.64
CA GLY A 116 20.16 -8.98 2.39
C GLY A 116 21.49 -9.01 1.64
N PHE A 117 21.81 -10.12 0.97
CA PHE A 117 22.91 -10.21 0.02
C PHE A 117 22.40 -10.35 -1.43
N ILE A 118 21.08 -10.39 -1.62
CA ILE A 118 20.40 -10.66 -2.89
C ILE A 118 19.56 -9.43 -3.27
N GLN A 119 20.22 -8.33 -3.58
CA GLN A 119 19.56 -7.07 -3.95
C GLN A 119 19.00 -7.09 -5.37
N THR A 120 19.69 -7.79 -6.26
CA THR A 120 19.37 -7.81 -7.68
C THR A 120 19.12 -9.22 -8.18
N GLU A 121 18.42 -9.32 -9.31
CA GLU A 121 18.27 -10.59 -10.02
C GLU A 121 19.64 -11.20 -10.37
N GLN A 122 20.64 -10.37 -10.66
CA GLN A 122 22.01 -10.82 -10.88
C GLN A 122 22.58 -11.51 -9.63
N ASP A 123 22.43 -10.91 -8.45
CA ASP A 123 22.92 -11.48 -7.19
C ASP A 123 22.22 -12.79 -6.85
N HIS A 124 20.90 -12.88 -7.09
CA HIS A 124 20.14 -14.12 -6.93
C HIS A 124 20.72 -15.22 -7.80
N CYS A 125 20.84 -14.95 -9.09
CA CYS A 125 21.29 -15.94 -10.07
C CYS A 125 22.76 -16.35 -9.90
N LEU A 126 23.61 -15.46 -9.38
CA LEU A 126 25.01 -15.77 -9.09
C LEU A 126 25.19 -16.58 -7.80
N ASN A 127 24.31 -16.39 -6.82
CA ASN A 127 24.35 -17.10 -5.54
C ASN A 127 23.60 -18.44 -5.58
N ASP A 128 22.47 -18.54 -6.28
CA ASP A 128 21.73 -19.80 -6.49
C ASP A 128 22.05 -20.46 -7.84
N LYS A 129 23.13 -21.25 -7.87
CA LYS A 129 23.57 -21.97 -9.07
C LYS A 129 22.65 -23.13 -9.48
N ASN A 130 21.67 -23.48 -8.67
CA ASN A 130 20.74 -24.56 -8.97
C ASN A 130 19.47 -24.05 -9.67
N ASP A 131 19.28 -22.73 -9.73
CA ASP A 131 18.21 -22.12 -10.51
C ASP A 131 18.48 -22.25 -12.02
N THR A 132 17.52 -22.86 -12.72
CA THR A 132 17.58 -23.12 -14.18
C THR A 132 16.58 -22.27 -14.95
N SER A 133 16.07 -21.20 -14.33
CA SER A 133 15.26 -20.18 -14.99
C SER A 133 16.01 -19.54 -16.16
N GLU A 134 15.28 -19.08 -17.17
CA GLU A 134 15.89 -18.46 -18.36
C GLU A 134 16.77 -17.25 -17.98
N ALA A 135 16.30 -16.43 -17.04
CA ALA A 135 17.03 -15.29 -16.54
C ALA A 135 18.36 -15.71 -15.89
N CYS A 136 18.34 -16.68 -14.97
CA CYS A 136 19.56 -17.14 -14.31
C CYS A 136 20.52 -17.87 -15.24
N MET A 137 20.02 -18.60 -16.24
CA MET A 137 20.89 -19.15 -17.28
C MET A 137 21.57 -18.03 -18.09
N GLY A 138 20.85 -16.94 -18.39
CA GLY A 138 21.41 -15.76 -19.04
C GLY A 138 22.46 -15.03 -18.19
N TRP A 139 22.19 -14.82 -16.91
CA TRP A 139 23.15 -14.22 -15.97
C TRP A 139 24.40 -15.07 -15.76
N ASN A 140 24.25 -16.39 -15.73
CA ASN A 140 25.36 -17.32 -15.58
C ASN A 140 26.16 -17.59 -16.87
N ASP A 141 25.64 -17.24 -18.06
CA ASP A 141 26.36 -17.36 -19.33
C ASP A 141 27.12 -16.06 -19.68
N PRO A 142 28.47 -16.04 -19.57
CA PRO A 142 29.25 -14.85 -19.89
C PRO A 142 29.15 -14.44 -21.37
N ALA A 143 28.82 -15.38 -22.26
CA ALA A 143 28.65 -15.07 -23.67
C ALA A 143 27.30 -14.37 -23.95
N TYR A 144 26.27 -14.60 -23.14
CA TYR A 144 25.01 -13.86 -23.22
C TYR A 144 25.17 -12.44 -22.67
N GLN A 145 25.90 -12.28 -21.57
CA GLN A 145 26.26 -10.96 -21.04
C GLN A 145 27.11 -10.14 -22.04
N ALA A 146 28.02 -10.79 -22.77
CA ALA A 146 28.75 -10.18 -23.87
C ALA A 146 27.83 -9.79 -25.05
N TYR A 147 26.76 -10.54 -25.30
CA TYR A 147 25.73 -10.16 -26.26
C TYR A 147 24.97 -8.92 -25.78
N LEU A 148 24.46 -8.90 -24.55
CA LEU A 148 23.75 -7.76 -23.98
C LEU A 148 24.55 -6.46 -24.06
N SER A 149 25.85 -6.51 -23.72
CA SER A 149 26.74 -5.34 -23.82
C SER A 149 27.11 -4.93 -25.25
N SER A 150 26.89 -5.80 -26.25
CA SER A 150 27.12 -5.51 -27.66
C SER A 150 25.91 -4.93 -28.38
N VAL A 151 24.72 -5.04 -27.78
CA VAL A 151 23.45 -4.59 -28.35
C VAL A 151 23.31 -3.08 -28.15
N GLU A 152 22.99 -2.35 -29.22
CA GLU A 152 22.83 -0.90 -29.19
C GLU A 152 21.47 -0.51 -28.58
N GLU A 153 21.44 0.60 -27.83
CA GLU A 153 20.22 1.13 -27.21
C GLU A 153 19.11 1.31 -28.25
N GLY A 154 17.93 0.73 -27.99
CA GLY A 154 16.76 0.80 -28.87
C GLY A 154 16.59 -0.37 -29.85
N THR A 155 17.49 -1.36 -29.82
CA THR A 155 17.29 -2.61 -30.55
C THR A 155 16.65 -3.69 -29.68
N LEU A 156 15.89 -4.60 -30.30
CA LEU A 156 15.20 -5.67 -29.57
C LEU A 156 16.21 -6.67 -29.02
N VAL A 157 16.35 -6.72 -27.70
CA VAL A 157 17.15 -7.73 -27.00
C VAL A 157 16.41 -9.06 -27.05
N LEU A 158 17.07 -10.09 -27.59
CA LEU A 158 16.54 -11.46 -27.56
C LEU A 158 16.74 -12.05 -26.16
N GLY A 159 15.70 -12.72 -25.63
CA GLY A 159 15.83 -13.52 -24.40
C GLY A 159 16.84 -14.65 -24.55
N TYR A 160 17.41 -15.12 -23.44
CA TYR A 160 18.52 -16.07 -23.42
C TYR A 160 18.24 -17.34 -24.26
N ASN A 161 17.05 -17.92 -24.14
CA ASN A 161 16.71 -19.15 -24.88
C ASN A 161 16.66 -18.89 -26.40
N ALA A 162 16.08 -17.77 -26.82
CA ALA A 162 16.01 -17.38 -28.23
C ALA A 162 17.40 -17.02 -28.78
N TRP A 163 18.23 -16.34 -28.00
CA TRP A 163 19.60 -16.07 -28.38
C TRP A 163 20.43 -17.35 -28.49
N ASN A 164 20.27 -18.29 -27.55
CA ASN A 164 21.00 -19.55 -27.55
C ASN A 164 20.66 -20.40 -28.80
N THR A 165 19.40 -20.37 -29.26
CA THR A 165 19.05 -21.04 -30.54
C THR A 165 19.75 -20.39 -31.73
N THR A 166 19.88 -19.06 -31.79
CA THR A 166 20.63 -18.39 -32.88
C THR A 166 22.10 -18.80 -32.95
N LYS A 167 22.71 -19.21 -31.83
CA LYS A 167 24.09 -19.74 -31.82
C LYS A 167 24.19 -21.19 -32.30
N ASN A 168 23.18 -21.98 -31.98
CA ASN A 168 23.14 -23.40 -32.34
C ASN A 168 22.70 -23.61 -33.79
N GLU A 169 22.11 -22.60 -34.42
CA GLU A 169 21.95 -22.56 -35.86
C GLU A 169 23.29 -22.28 -36.54
N ASN A 170 23.92 -23.37 -36.99
CA ASN A 170 25.01 -23.36 -37.95
C ASN A 170 24.68 -22.34 -39.07
N PRO A 171 25.59 -21.41 -39.45
CA PRO A 171 25.31 -20.34 -40.43
C PRO A 171 25.17 -20.85 -41.89
N GLY A 172 24.65 -22.07 -42.08
CA GLY A 172 24.42 -22.73 -43.36
C GLY A 172 23.10 -23.50 -43.43
N GLY A 173 22.17 -23.30 -42.49
CA GLY A 173 20.83 -23.87 -42.55
C GLY A 173 19.78 -22.77 -42.61
N ASN A 174 19.14 -22.58 -43.78
CA ASN A 174 18.05 -21.63 -43.97
C ASN A 174 16.93 -21.86 -42.94
N SER A 175 16.84 -21.00 -41.94
CA SER A 175 15.66 -20.77 -41.11
C SER A 175 15.12 -19.38 -41.45
N GLU A 176 14.21 -19.35 -42.41
CA GLU A 176 13.38 -18.18 -42.73
C GLU A 176 12.47 -17.85 -41.53
N THR A 177 12.97 -17.10 -40.54
CA THR A 177 12.15 -16.48 -39.48
C THR A 177 12.27 -14.97 -39.42
N LEU A 178 13.04 -14.37 -40.32
CA LEU A 178 12.89 -12.96 -40.65
C LEU A 178 11.61 -12.82 -41.47
N VAL A 179 10.55 -12.30 -40.83
CA VAL A 179 9.33 -11.89 -41.53
C VAL A 179 9.78 -10.88 -42.58
N ASP A 180 9.76 -11.30 -43.85
CA ASP A 180 10.22 -10.49 -44.97
C ASP A 180 9.47 -9.15 -44.93
N GLU A 181 10.18 -8.03 -45.04
CA GLU A 181 9.59 -6.69 -44.83
C GLU A 181 8.40 -6.42 -45.78
N ASP A 182 8.40 -7.08 -46.94
CA ASP A 182 7.27 -7.09 -47.88
C ASP A 182 6.02 -7.77 -47.32
N THR A 183 6.15 -8.85 -46.54
CA THR A 183 5.02 -9.52 -45.89
C THR A 183 4.45 -8.70 -44.73
N LEU A 184 5.28 -8.00 -43.96
CA LEU A 184 4.83 -7.11 -42.89
C LEU A 184 4.05 -5.91 -43.45
N ASN A 185 4.58 -5.26 -44.50
CA ASN A 185 3.92 -4.15 -45.17
C ASN A 185 2.58 -4.57 -45.81
N GLN A 186 2.51 -5.79 -46.36
CA GLN A 186 1.26 -6.33 -46.91
C GLN A 186 0.20 -6.56 -45.84
N VAL A 187 0.58 -7.14 -44.69
CA VAL A 187 -0.35 -7.37 -43.58
C VAL A 187 -0.84 -6.06 -42.97
N ILE A 188 0.04 -5.06 -42.81
CA ILE A 188 -0.33 -3.72 -42.32
C ILE A 188 -1.32 -3.05 -43.27
N MET A 189 -1.06 -3.07 -44.59
CA MET A 189 -1.97 -2.48 -45.58
C MET A 189 -3.34 -3.17 -45.60
N VAL A 190 -3.37 -4.51 -45.57
CA VAL A 190 -4.63 -5.26 -45.55
C VAL A 190 -5.39 -5.02 -44.23
N GLY A 191 -4.68 -4.97 -43.10
CA GLY A 191 -5.25 -4.68 -41.78
C GLY A 191 -5.88 -3.30 -41.69
N LEU A 192 -5.20 -2.26 -42.20
CA LEU A 192 -5.73 -0.89 -42.23
C LEU A 192 -6.95 -0.76 -43.14
N VAL A 193 -6.93 -1.39 -44.33
CA VAL A 193 -8.08 -1.38 -45.24
C VAL A 193 -9.28 -2.11 -44.62
N ALA A 194 -9.05 -3.24 -43.94
CA ALA A 194 -10.11 -3.96 -43.25
C ALA A 194 -10.69 -3.13 -42.09
N PHE A 195 -9.85 -2.50 -41.26
CA PHE A 195 -10.30 -1.68 -40.14
C PHE A 195 -11.08 -0.44 -40.58
N VAL A 196 -10.60 0.28 -41.59
CA VAL A 196 -11.31 1.43 -42.16
C VAL A 196 -12.62 1.01 -42.83
N GLY A 197 -12.63 -0.13 -43.52
CA GLY A 197 -13.85 -0.70 -44.11
C GLY A 197 -14.89 -1.07 -43.06
N LEU A 198 -14.47 -1.73 -41.97
CA LEU A 198 -15.37 -2.19 -40.90
C LEU A 198 -15.92 -1.00 -40.09
N THR A 199 -15.07 -0.01 -39.77
CA THR A 199 -15.51 1.22 -39.10
C THR A 199 -16.47 2.03 -39.96
N ALA A 200 -16.23 2.15 -41.28
CA ALA A 200 -17.17 2.80 -42.19
C ALA A 200 -18.51 2.04 -42.29
N LEU A 201 -18.50 0.70 -42.25
CA LEU A 201 -19.71 -0.12 -42.25
C LEU A 201 -20.51 0.09 -40.96
N ILE A 202 -19.85 0.10 -39.80
CA ILE A 202 -20.48 0.38 -38.50
C ILE A 202 -21.11 1.79 -38.51
N LEU A 203 -20.38 2.80 -38.97
CA LEU A 203 -20.92 4.17 -39.09
C LEU A 203 -22.07 4.26 -40.10
N GLY A 204 -22.02 3.52 -41.20
CA GLY A 204 -23.10 3.44 -42.18
C GLY A 204 -24.37 2.81 -41.60
N VAL A 205 -24.24 1.72 -40.84
CA VAL A 205 -25.37 1.09 -40.13
C VAL A 205 -25.93 2.03 -39.07
N ALA A 206 -25.08 2.70 -38.29
CA ALA A 206 -25.50 3.70 -37.30
C ALA A 206 -26.25 4.88 -37.96
N PHE A 207 -25.78 5.38 -39.10
CA PHE A 207 -26.45 6.45 -39.85
C PHE A 207 -27.85 6.03 -40.36
N ILE A 208 -27.98 4.80 -40.88
CA ILE A 208 -29.28 4.25 -41.32
C ILE A 208 -30.24 4.09 -40.13
N MET A 209 -29.75 3.58 -39.00
CA MET A 209 -30.56 3.46 -37.78
C MET A 209 -31.00 4.83 -37.24
N ASN A 210 -30.12 5.83 -37.25
CA ASN A 210 -30.43 7.17 -36.78
C ASN A 210 -31.46 7.87 -37.69
N ARG A 211 -31.36 7.68 -39.02
CA ARG A 211 -32.35 8.18 -39.97
C ARG A 211 -33.73 7.53 -39.79
N ARG A 212 -33.79 6.25 -39.40
CA ARG A 212 -35.06 5.59 -39.05
C ARG A 212 -35.64 6.09 -37.73
N LYS A 213 -34.80 6.41 -36.72
CA LYS A 213 -35.25 6.99 -35.44
C LYS A 213 -35.82 8.40 -35.60
N MET A 214 -35.19 9.28 -36.39
CA MET A 214 -35.73 10.63 -36.65
C MET A 214 -37.07 10.61 -37.41
N ALA A 215 -37.30 9.59 -38.25
CA ALA A 215 -38.59 9.41 -38.93
C ALA A 215 -39.71 8.92 -37.98
N ALA A 216 -39.35 8.29 -36.87
CA ALA A 216 -40.29 7.84 -35.85
C ALA A 216 -40.61 8.94 -34.80
N THR A 217 -39.62 9.74 -34.40
CA THR A 217 -39.81 10.85 -33.43
C THR A 217 -40.62 12.02 -33.98
N ASN A 218 -40.85 12.10 -35.29
CA ASN A 218 -41.65 13.17 -35.90
C ASN A 218 -43.18 12.91 -35.86
N LYS A 219 -43.63 11.84 -35.20
CA LYS A 219 -45.06 11.55 -35.01
C LYS A 219 -45.49 11.45 -33.55
N GLU A 220 -44.58 11.65 -32.60
CA GLU A 220 -44.93 11.59 -31.19
C GLU A 220 -44.15 12.67 -30.45
N TYR A 221 -44.91 13.54 -29.79
CA TYR A 221 -44.45 14.65 -28.95
C TYR A 221 -43.93 15.92 -29.66
N GLY A 222 -44.55 17.05 -29.28
CA GLY A 222 -44.08 18.40 -29.57
C GLY A 222 -42.79 18.70 -28.83
N GLY A 223 -41.69 18.14 -29.30
CA GLY A 223 -40.34 18.43 -28.83
C GLY A 223 -39.72 19.59 -29.61
N VAL A 224 -39.13 20.52 -28.86
CA VAL A 224 -38.40 21.68 -29.35
C VAL A 224 -37.27 21.25 -30.30
N ALA A 225 -37.12 21.97 -31.41
CA ALA A 225 -36.06 21.73 -32.39
C ALA A 225 -34.67 21.83 -31.73
N PRO A 226 -33.71 20.96 -32.10
CA PRO A 226 -32.36 21.03 -31.57
C PRO A 226 -31.72 22.34 -32.05
N GLY A 227 -31.59 23.29 -31.14
CA GLY A 227 -31.10 24.66 -31.42
C GLY A 227 -31.70 25.76 -30.53
N ALA A 228 -32.70 25.47 -29.70
CA ALA A 228 -33.36 26.48 -28.85
C ALA A 228 -33.07 26.32 -27.35
N SER A 229 -31.82 26.07 -26.96
CA SER A 229 -31.38 26.31 -25.58
C SER A 229 -30.81 27.72 -25.48
N THR A 230 -31.64 28.70 -25.14
CA THR A 230 -31.16 30.00 -24.65
C THR A 230 -30.67 29.81 -23.22
N ASN A 231 -29.48 30.33 -22.94
CA ASN A 231 -28.82 30.18 -21.65
C ASN A 231 -29.64 30.92 -20.58
N ALA A 232 -30.05 30.22 -19.52
CA ALA A 232 -30.89 30.78 -18.45
C ALA A 232 -30.30 32.05 -17.79
N SER A 233 -28.97 32.20 -17.84
CA SER A 233 -28.25 33.37 -17.35
C SER A 233 -28.48 34.64 -18.19
N LEU A 234 -28.76 34.51 -19.48
CA LEU A 234 -28.99 35.64 -20.39
C LEU A 234 -30.43 36.18 -20.28
N GLU A 235 -31.41 35.31 -20.03
CA GLU A 235 -32.82 35.71 -19.80
C GLU A 235 -33.02 36.45 -18.47
N ALA A 236 -32.19 36.16 -17.46
CA ALA A 236 -32.20 36.85 -16.18
C ALA A 236 -31.69 38.30 -16.30
N LEU A 237 -30.73 38.56 -17.19
CA LEU A 237 -30.17 39.90 -17.44
C LEU A 237 -31.13 40.81 -18.23
N GLU A 238 -31.98 40.25 -19.08
CA GLU A 238 -32.96 40.99 -19.89
C GLU A 238 -34.35 41.12 -19.23
N GLY A 239 -34.51 40.65 -17.99
CA GLY A 239 -35.75 40.81 -17.21
C GLY A 239 -36.93 39.99 -17.74
N ARG A 240 -36.68 38.95 -18.55
CA ARG A 240 -37.69 38.00 -19.07
C ARG A 240 -37.56 36.62 -18.44
N GLY A 241 -37.10 36.56 -17.18
CA GLY A 241 -37.00 35.30 -16.44
C GLY A 241 -38.37 34.62 -16.29
N GLY A 242 -38.47 33.38 -16.78
CA GLY A 242 -39.61 32.50 -16.49
C GLY A 242 -40.43 32.01 -17.69
N MET A 243 -40.09 32.34 -18.94
CA MET A 243 -40.84 31.86 -20.12
C MET A 243 -40.31 30.56 -20.75
N SER A 244 -39.22 30.01 -20.22
CA SER A 244 -38.55 28.82 -20.77
C SER A 244 -38.96 27.51 -20.08
N ALA A 245 -39.86 27.59 -19.08
CA ALA A 245 -40.41 26.43 -18.40
C ALA A 245 -41.87 26.21 -18.84
N ASP A 246 -42.06 25.72 -20.07
CA ASP A 246 -43.36 25.15 -20.46
C ASP A 246 -43.32 23.65 -20.15
N GLY A 247 -43.69 23.33 -18.92
CA GLY A 247 -43.67 21.97 -18.36
C GLY A 247 -44.73 21.84 -17.28
N GLY A 248 -45.99 22.13 -17.63
CA GLY A 248 -47.13 21.90 -16.75
C GLY A 248 -47.36 20.41 -16.53
N ILE A 249 -47.35 19.97 -15.27
CA ILE A 249 -47.81 18.63 -14.89
C ILE A 249 -49.30 18.50 -15.24
N ILE A 250 -49.62 17.62 -16.19
CA ILE A 250 -50.98 17.13 -16.36
C ILE A 250 -51.16 16.04 -15.31
N ALA A 251 -51.79 16.40 -14.20
CA ALA A 251 -52.38 15.42 -13.29
C ALA A 251 -53.42 14.61 -14.07
N ASP A 252 -53.46 13.30 -13.81
CA ASP A 252 -54.55 12.35 -14.13
C ASP A 252 -54.30 11.29 -15.22
N ALA A 253 -53.15 10.59 -15.20
CA ALA A 253 -52.96 9.43 -16.08
C ALA A 253 -52.11 8.27 -15.50
N SER A 254 -51.94 8.14 -14.18
CA SER A 254 -51.13 7.03 -13.61
C SER A 254 -51.67 6.44 -12.31
N TRP A 255 -52.96 6.60 -12.05
CA TRP A 255 -53.68 5.87 -11.00
C TRP A 255 -54.78 5.05 -11.67
N ASP A 256 -54.40 3.89 -12.23
CA ASP A 256 -55.32 2.78 -12.43
C ASP A 256 -54.54 1.49 -12.21
N ASP A 257 -54.72 0.98 -10.98
CA ASP A 257 -54.96 -0.41 -10.59
C ASP A 257 -54.34 -1.53 -11.42
N ASP A 258 -53.33 -2.19 -10.82
CA ASP A 258 -53.24 -3.66 -10.72
C ASP A 258 -52.14 -4.02 -9.71
N VAL A 259 -52.51 -4.09 -8.42
CA VAL A 259 -51.63 -4.66 -7.38
C VAL A 259 -51.73 -6.18 -7.47
N ALA A 260 -50.79 -6.81 -8.18
CA ALA A 260 -50.64 -8.25 -8.18
C ALA A 260 -50.27 -8.74 -6.76
N GLN A 261 -51.12 -9.58 -6.17
CA GLN A 261 -50.81 -10.29 -4.93
C GLN A 261 -49.65 -11.25 -5.19
N LEU A 262 -48.56 -11.09 -4.44
CA LEU A 262 -47.48 -12.09 -4.39
C LEU A 262 -47.99 -13.31 -3.61
N ASP A 263 -48.20 -14.39 -4.34
CA ASP A 263 -48.49 -15.73 -3.86
C ASP A 263 -47.18 -16.40 -3.41
N PHE A 264 -47.11 -16.86 -2.16
CA PHE A 264 -45.91 -17.44 -1.53
C PHE A 264 -46.04 -18.96 -1.38
N THR A 265 -46.30 -19.66 -2.48
CA THR A 265 -46.25 -21.13 -2.52
C THR A 265 -45.49 -21.63 -3.75
N GLU A 266 -44.57 -22.57 -3.50
CA GLU A 266 -43.57 -23.23 -4.36
C GLU A 266 -42.21 -22.52 -4.41
N ASP A 267 -41.18 -22.98 -3.68
CA ASP A 267 -40.46 -24.28 -3.66
C ASP A 267 -39.42 -24.38 -4.78
N ASP A 268 -38.25 -23.81 -4.50
CA ASP A 268 -37.00 -24.05 -5.21
C ASP A 268 -35.89 -24.34 -4.19
N GLY A 269 -35.50 -25.61 -4.18
CA GLY A 269 -34.73 -26.26 -3.13
C GLY A 269 -33.28 -25.78 -3.00
N PHE A 270 -32.86 -25.74 -1.74
CA PHE A 270 -31.47 -25.61 -1.33
C PHE A 270 -31.21 -26.56 -0.15
N ASP A 271 -31.49 -27.85 -0.36
CA ASP A 271 -30.99 -28.93 0.51
C ASP A 271 -29.70 -29.45 -0.11
N ASP A 272 -28.55 -28.90 0.31
CA ASP A 272 -27.27 -29.61 0.40
C ASP A 272 -26.16 -28.68 0.96
N MET A 273 -26.21 -28.41 2.27
CA MET A 273 -24.98 -28.20 3.05
C MET A 273 -25.23 -28.49 4.53
N ALA A 274 -25.36 -29.78 4.83
CA ALA A 274 -25.48 -30.29 6.19
C ALA A 274 -24.14 -30.12 6.94
N ILE A 275 -24.11 -29.15 7.87
CA ILE A 275 -23.14 -29.07 8.96
C ILE A 275 -23.37 -30.27 9.89
N LYS A 276 -22.37 -31.15 9.98
CA LYS A 276 -22.30 -32.18 11.02
C LYS A 276 -21.67 -31.57 12.27
N SER A 277 -22.49 -31.42 13.30
CA SER A 277 -22.08 -31.24 14.68
C SER A 277 -22.04 -32.59 15.38
N ASP A 278 -20.89 -32.98 15.91
CA ASP A 278 -20.74 -33.95 17.00
C ASP A 278 -19.43 -33.62 17.73
N ASP A 279 -19.51 -33.01 18.91
CA ASP A 279 -19.23 -33.65 20.21
C ASP A 279 -18.92 -32.61 21.32
N ALA A 280 -19.34 -32.94 22.53
CA ALA A 280 -19.38 -32.08 23.72
C ALA A 280 -18.09 -32.22 24.59
N PRO A 281 -17.93 -31.43 25.68
CA PRO A 281 -16.63 -30.92 26.14
C PRO A 281 -15.91 -31.78 27.19
N ALA A 282 -14.59 -31.58 27.31
CA ALA A 282 -13.81 -31.96 28.48
C ALA A 282 -12.69 -30.94 28.76
N GLU A 283 -12.75 -30.40 29.99
CA GLU A 283 -11.67 -30.00 30.92
C GLU A 283 -10.43 -29.25 30.42
N ALA A 284 -10.18 -28.11 31.08
CA ALA A 284 -8.96 -27.32 30.98
C ALA A 284 -7.84 -27.92 31.86
N GLU A 285 -6.65 -28.11 31.28
CA GLU A 285 -5.42 -28.32 32.03
C GLU A 285 -4.29 -27.46 31.46
N SER A 286 -3.60 -26.78 32.36
CA SER A 286 -2.47 -25.88 32.16
C SER A 286 -1.21 -26.61 31.67
N MET A 287 -0.48 -26.05 30.70
CA MET A 287 0.90 -26.46 30.42
C MET A 287 1.86 -25.26 30.49
N THR A 288 2.82 -25.41 31.40
CA THR A 288 4.05 -24.64 31.57
C THR A 288 5.11 -25.15 30.61
N TYR A 289 5.87 -24.26 29.96
CA TYR A 289 7.04 -24.62 29.16
C TYR A 289 8.33 -24.32 29.95
N GLU A 290 9.13 -25.36 30.14
CA GLU A 290 10.49 -25.31 30.66
C GLU A 290 11.45 -24.92 29.53
N GLU A 291 12.42 -24.05 29.84
CA GLU A 291 13.51 -23.68 28.95
C GLU A 291 14.67 -24.68 29.07
N GLU A 292 15.18 -25.16 27.93
CA GLU A 292 16.50 -25.79 27.85
C GLU A 292 17.33 -25.21 26.69
N SER A 293 18.26 -24.32 27.07
CA SER A 293 19.67 -24.24 26.65
C SER A 293 20.10 -24.98 25.37
N MET A 294 20.54 -24.21 24.36
CA MET A 294 21.39 -24.69 23.26
C MET A 294 22.57 -23.73 23.02
N GLU A 295 23.45 -23.62 24.00
CA GLU A 295 24.83 -23.17 23.80
C GLU A 295 25.74 -24.39 23.65
N ALA A 296 26.11 -24.76 22.42
CA ALA A 296 27.40 -25.38 22.08
C ALA A 296 27.39 -25.94 20.64
N ILE A 297 28.09 -25.28 19.70
CA ILE A 297 28.85 -25.94 18.64
C ILE A 297 29.96 -25.00 18.14
N ALA A 298 31.20 -25.34 18.53
CA ALA A 298 32.52 -25.14 17.90
C ALA A 298 32.86 -23.82 17.17
N GLY A 299 33.98 -23.12 17.40
CA GLY A 299 35.25 -23.45 18.04
C GLY A 299 36.45 -23.00 17.19
N VAL A 300 37.33 -22.17 17.78
CA VAL A 300 38.77 -21.91 17.47
C VAL A 300 39.14 -20.62 16.71
N GLY A 301 39.94 -19.77 17.40
CA GLY A 301 40.89 -18.81 16.82
C GLY A 301 41.35 -17.67 17.74
N ALA A 302 42.32 -17.92 18.65
CA ALA A 302 43.10 -16.90 19.40
C ALA A 302 44.04 -16.12 18.43
N GLU A 303 44.51 -14.87 18.58
CA GLU A 303 44.88 -13.90 19.64
C GLU A 303 45.17 -12.54 18.90
N PRO A 304 45.58 -11.37 19.48
CA PRO A 304 45.64 -10.92 20.89
C PRO A 304 45.07 -9.49 21.16
N THR A 305 44.65 -9.28 22.41
CA THR A 305 44.69 -8.08 23.29
C THR A 305 44.30 -6.67 22.77
N PRO A 306 43.37 -6.00 23.50
CA PRO A 306 43.73 -4.71 24.09
C PRO A 306 43.55 -4.66 25.63
N GLU A 307 44.37 -3.80 26.23
CA GLU A 307 44.50 -3.47 27.66
C GLU A 307 43.21 -2.87 28.29
N PRO A 308 43.11 -2.83 29.63
CA PRO A 308 41.87 -2.99 30.37
C PRO A 308 41.12 -1.67 30.57
N VAL A 309 39.80 -1.72 30.43
CA VAL A 309 38.88 -0.84 31.16
C VAL A 309 38.34 -1.64 32.33
N ASP A 310 38.82 -1.28 33.51
CA ASP A 310 38.33 -1.71 34.81
C ASP A 310 36.95 -1.08 35.09
N GLU A 311 36.25 -1.64 36.07
CA GLU A 311 34.95 -1.24 36.63
C GLU A 311 33.69 -1.98 36.14
N THR A 312 33.68 -3.31 36.30
CA THR A 312 32.46 -3.98 36.81
C THR A 312 32.43 -3.85 38.34
N PRO A 313 31.35 -3.33 38.96
CA PRO A 313 31.25 -3.26 40.42
C PRO A 313 31.27 -4.66 41.05
N ALA A 314 32.27 -4.93 41.87
CA ALA A 314 32.33 -6.18 42.64
C ALA A 314 31.18 -6.25 43.65
N MET A 315 30.50 -7.41 43.70
CA MET A 315 29.45 -7.69 44.67
C MET A 315 29.98 -7.53 46.11
N PRO A 316 29.31 -6.76 46.99
CA PRO A 316 29.66 -6.74 48.40
C PRO A 316 29.43 -8.13 49.02
N ALA A 317 30.47 -8.66 49.66
CA ALA A 317 30.49 -10.04 50.16
C ALA A 317 29.56 -10.28 51.36
N GLU A 318 29.10 -9.23 52.05
CA GLU A 318 28.25 -9.34 53.24
C GLU A 318 27.03 -8.44 53.15
N ALA A 319 25.87 -9.02 53.49
CA ALA A 319 24.61 -8.28 53.58
C ALA A 319 24.61 -7.37 54.82
N PRO A 320 24.02 -6.16 54.75
CA PRO A 320 23.85 -5.32 55.93
C PRO A 320 22.92 -5.96 56.97
N PRO A 321 23.10 -5.67 58.27
CA PRO A 321 22.30 -6.24 59.35
C PRO A 321 20.81 -5.94 59.15
N LEU A 322 19.96 -6.94 59.42
CA LEU A 322 18.51 -6.81 59.25
C LEU A 322 17.90 -5.90 60.34
N PRO A 323 16.92 -5.05 59.99
CA PRO A 323 16.12 -4.32 60.97
C PRO A 323 15.32 -5.27 61.87
N GLU A 324 14.96 -4.81 63.08
CA GLU A 324 14.16 -5.62 64.03
C GLU A 324 12.77 -6.03 63.49
N ASP A 325 12.25 -5.29 62.51
CA ASP A 325 10.98 -5.55 61.83
C ASP A 325 11.08 -6.47 60.60
N GLY A 326 12.28 -6.94 60.24
CA GLY A 326 12.52 -7.81 59.08
C GLY A 326 12.77 -7.07 57.75
N LEU A 327 12.80 -7.81 56.64
CA LEU A 327 12.93 -7.21 55.30
C LEU A 327 11.67 -6.42 54.94
N PRO A 328 11.79 -5.32 54.16
CA PRO A 328 10.63 -4.58 53.66
C PRO A 328 9.67 -5.47 52.85
N ASP A 329 8.37 -5.19 52.89
CA ASP A 329 7.36 -5.97 52.17
C ASP A 329 7.70 -6.10 50.68
N GLY A 330 7.83 -7.35 50.20
CA GLY A 330 8.14 -7.68 48.82
C GLY A 330 9.63 -7.78 48.47
N TRP A 331 10.54 -7.60 49.43
CA TRP A 331 11.99 -7.66 49.17
C TRP A 331 12.58 -9.05 49.42
N THR A 332 13.43 -9.50 48.49
CA THR A 332 14.20 -10.76 48.64
C THR A 332 15.56 -10.51 49.30
N MET A 333 16.16 -11.57 49.85
CA MET A 333 17.47 -11.51 50.50
C MET A 333 18.59 -11.03 49.56
N ASP A 334 18.51 -11.40 48.27
CA ASP A 334 19.50 -10.97 47.27
C ASP A 334 19.34 -9.52 46.85
N GLN A 335 18.10 -9.01 46.79
CA GLN A 335 17.85 -7.57 46.63
C GLN A 335 18.34 -6.79 47.85
N TRP A 336 18.17 -7.33 49.05
CA TRP A 336 18.68 -6.70 50.28
C TRP A 336 20.21 -6.66 50.33
N ARG A 337 20.89 -7.69 49.81
CA ARG A 337 22.36 -7.69 49.69
C ARG A 337 22.88 -6.56 48.83
N TRP A 338 22.13 -6.18 47.79
CA TRP A 338 22.50 -5.09 46.88
C TRP A 338 22.09 -3.71 47.39
N TYR A 339 20.86 -3.56 47.88
CA TYR A 339 20.25 -2.25 48.13
C TYR A 339 19.91 -1.98 49.61
N GLY A 340 20.17 -2.94 50.51
CA GLY A 340 19.86 -2.83 51.94
C GLY A 340 20.63 -1.71 52.65
N HIS A 341 21.83 -1.37 52.19
CA HIS A 341 22.62 -0.28 52.76
C HIS A 341 21.97 1.10 52.51
N GLU A 342 21.46 1.31 51.30
CA GLU A 342 20.78 2.55 50.93
C GLU A 342 19.40 2.66 51.62
N TRP A 343 18.70 1.53 51.72
CA TRP A 343 17.44 1.45 52.45
C TRP A 343 17.62 1.78 53.95
N LEU A 344 18.65 1.23 54.61
CA LEU A 344 18.98 1.56 56.00
C LEU A 344 19.43 3.02 56.16
N ALA A 345 20.17 3.59 55.21
CA ALA A 345 20.55 5.00 55.29
C ALA A 345 19.34 5.95 55.20
N LYS A 346 18.30 5.54 54.47
CA LYS A 346 17.09 6.34 54.24
C LYS A 346 16.00 6.13 55.29
N TYR A 347 15.86 4.91 55.81
CA TYR A 347 14.75 4.50 56.68
C TYR A 347 15.19 3.92 58.03
N GLY A 348 16.48 3.60 58.20
CA GLY A 348 17.06 3.18 59.47
C GLY A 348 17.08 4.35 60.44
N LYS A 349 16.14 4.34 61.38
CA LYS A 349 16.17 5.24 62.53
C LYS A 349 17.43 4.92 63.36
N ASN A 350 18.24 5.93 63.67
CA ASN A 350 19.38 5.82 64.60
C ASN A 350 18.95 5.29 65.97
#